data_AF-A0A8T3MMC2-F1
#
_entry.id   AF-A0A8T3MMC2-F1
#
_cell.length_a   1.000
_cell.length_b   1.000
_cell.length_c   1.000
_cell.angle_alpha   90.00
_cell.angle_beta   90.00
_cell.angle_gamma   90.00
#
_symmetry.space_group_name_H-M   'P 1'
#
loop_
_entity.id
_entity.type
_entity.pdbx_description
1 polymer ?
#
loop_
_entity_poly.entity_id
_entity_poly.type
_entity_poly.pdbx_seq_one_letter_code
_entity_poly.pdbx_strand_id
1 'polypeptide(L)' 'MRVHDASGLRVVARPDALDTAVWRDEGGPIDPGHGSVFRFAPDEAFGLVGAGGSVDVDDPFAIVVEERGFA' A
#
# COMPACT_ATOMS: atom_id res chain seq x y z
N MET A 1 25.06 -3.40 -1.48
CA MET A 1 23.69 -2.84 -1.39
C MET A 1 22.99 -3.18 -2.69
N ARG A 2 21.96 -4.03 -2.66
CA ARG A 2 21.10 -4.28 -3.83
C ARG A 2 19.87 -3.41 -3.66
N VAL A 3 19.64 -2.50 -4.59
CA VAL A 3 18.40 -1.74 -4.69
C VAL A 3 17.45 -2.62 -5.49
N HIS A 4 16.31 -2.95 -4.90
CA HIS A 4 15.22 -3.63 -5.59
C HIS A 4 14.27 -2.54 -6.09
N ASP A 5 14.02 -2.51 -7.40
CA ASP A 5 13.05 -1.60 -8.03
C ASP A 5 11.66 -2.07 -7.59
N ALA A 6 11.21 -1.54 -6.45
CA ALA A 6 10.05 -2.05 -5.73
C ALA A 6 8.85 -1.15 -6.05
N SER A 7 8.09 -1.50 -7.09
CA SER A 7 6.86 -0.79 -7.43
C SER A 7 5.70 -1.22 -6.52
N GLY A 8 4.92 -0.25 -6.05
CA GLY A 8 3.79 -0.49 -5.15
C GLY A 8 2.67 0.54 -5.29
N LEU A 9 1.75 0.52 -4.33
CA LEU A 9 0.65 1.49 -4.23
C LEU A 9 0.84 2.35 -2.99
N ARG A 10 0.84 3.66 -3.16
CA ARG A 10 0.72 4.62 -2.07
C ARG A 10 -0.74 5.04 -1.91
N VAL A 11 -1.22 5.02 -0.67
CA VAL A 11 -2.58 5.40 -0.31
C VAL A 11 -2.54 6.50 0.72
N VAL A 12 -3.28 7.58 0.46
CA VAL A 12 -3.61 8.62 1.45
C VAL A 12 -5.11 8.58 1.71
N ALA A 13 -5.51 8.34 2.96
CA ALA A 13 -6.91 8.21 3.36
C ALA A 13 -7.05 8.42 4.88
N ARG A 14 -8.28 8.47 5.38
CA ARG A 14 -8.53 8.58 6.84
C ARG A 14 -7.84 7.42 7.59
N PRO A 15 -7.27 7.65 8.80
CA PRO A 15 -6.55 6.62 9.54
C PRO A 15 -7.35 5.33 9.78
N ASP A 16 -8.63 5.45 10.14
CA ASP A 16 -9.54 4.33 10.38
C ASP A 16 -9.83 3.52 9.10
N ALA A 17 -9.90 4.18 7.95
CA ALA A 17 -10.08 3.51 6.67
C ALA A 17 -8.84 2.71 6.26
N LEU A 18 -7.65 3.19 6.61
CA LEU A 18 -6.40 2.48 6.32
C LEU A 18 -6.17 1.31 7.27
N ASP A 19 -6.64 1.38 8.51
CA ASP A 19 -6.61 0.26 9.46
C ASP A 19 -7.51 -0.91 9.02
N THR A 20 -8.50 -0.63 8.17
CA THR A 20 -9.45 -1.61 7.61
C THR A 20 -9.20 -1.92 6.13
N ALA A 21 -8.19 -1.29 5.51
CA ALA A 21 -7.89 -1.46 4.10
C ALA A 21 -7.41 -2.88 3.79
N VAL A 22 -7.86 -3.42 2.65
CA VAL A 22 -7.50 -4.77 2.20
C VAL A 22 -6.52 -4.68 1.04
N TRP A 23 -5.26 -5.02 1.31
CA TRP A 23 -4.17 -5.03 0.34
C TRP A 23 -4.06 -6.39 -0.33
N ARG A 24 -3.78 -6.42 -1.63
CA ARG A 24 -3.65 -7.67 -2.41
C ARG A 24 -2.47 -7.57 -3.38
N ASP A 25 -1.70 -8.65 -3.48
CA ASP A 25 -0.72 -8.89 -4.55
C ASP A 25 -1.15 -10.09 -5.41
N GLU A 26 -0.27 -10.52 -6.33
CA GLU A 26 -0.50 -11.71 -7.17
C GLU A 26 -0.70 -13.01 -6.35
N GLY A 27 -0.17 -13.07 -5.12
CA GLY A 27 -0.26 -14.20 -4.21
C GLY A 27 -1.49 -14.19 -3.30
N GLY A 28 -2.21 -13.07 -3.23
CA GLY A 28 -3.45 -12.93 -2.46
C GLY A 28 -3.42 -11.75 -1.48
N PRO A 29 -4.20 -11.81 -0.39
CA PRO A 29 -4.24 -10.73 0.58
C PRO A 29 -2.92 -10.57 1.32
N ILE A 30 -2.46 -9.32 1.46
CA ILE A 30 -1.31 -8.94 2.26
C ILE A 30 -1.80 -8.40 3.59
N ASP A 31 -1.13 -8.79 4.67
CA ASP A 31 -1.41 -8.28 6.00
C ASP A 31 -0.77 -6.88 6.19
N PRO A 32 -1.56 -5.84 6.54
CA PRO A 32 -1.07 -4.47 6.78
C PRO A 32 0.00 -4.34 7.87
N GLY A 33 0.15 -5.34 8.76
CA GLY A 33 1.17 -5.37 9.80
C GLY A 33 2.50 -6.00 9.39
N HIS A 34 2.58 -6.61 8.21
CA HIS A 34 3.81 -7.22 7.70
C HIS A 34 4.63 -6.21 6.89
N GLY A 35 5.94 -6.42 6.82
CA GLY A 35 6.87 -5.55 6.07
C GLY A 35 6.64 -5.46 4.55
N SER A 36 5.51 -5.92 4.02
CA SER A 36 5.06 -5.61 2.66
C SER A 36 4.18 -4.37 2.62
N VAL A 37 3.57 -3.96 3.73
CA VAL A 37 2.83 -2.70 3.88
C VAL A 37 3.53 -1.86 4.94
N PHE A 38 3.89 -0.63 4.57
CA PHE A 38 4.61 0.30 5.42
C PHE A 38 3.71 1.48 5.75
N ARG A 39 3.67 1.85 7.03
CA ARG A 39 3.07 3.11 7.46
C ARG A 39 4.10 4.23 7.52
N PHE A 40 3.82 5.31 6.81
CA PHE A 40 4.62 6.54 6.82
C PHE A 40 4.02 7.61 7.73
N ALA A 41 2.69 7.71 7.75
CA ALA A 41 1.92 8.59 8.63
C ALA A 41 0.60 7.91 9.04
N PRO A 42 -0.17 8.45 10.00
CA PRO A 42 -1.49 7.91 10.36
C PRO A 42 -2.45 7.82 9.16
N ASP A 43 -2.32 8.73 8.20
CA ASP A 43 -3.15 8.90 7.02
C ASP A 43 -2.45 8.48 5.71
N GLU A 44 -1.21 7.98 5.76
CA GLU A 44 -0.44 7.58 4.58
C GLU A 44 0.22 6.19 4.72
N ALA A 45 -0.03 5.31 3.75
CA ALA A 45 0.46 3.93 3.70
C ALA A 45 1.04 3.60 2.32
N PHE A 46 1.99 2.67 2.27
CA PHE A 46 2.53 2.15 1.02
C PHE A 46 2.64 0.63 1.06
N GLY A 47 2.04 -0.04 0.07
CA GLY A 47 2.09 -1.48 -0.10
C GLY A 47 2.96 -1.89 -1.28
N LEU A 48 3.93 -2.77 -1.04
CA LEU A 48 4.69 -3.50 -2.05
C LEU A 48 3.85 -4.63 -2.63
N VAL A 49 3.05 -4.31 -3.65
CA VAL A 49 2.03 -5.22 -4.19
C VAL A 49 2.33 -5.76 -5.60
N GLY A 50 3.45 -5.34 -6.22
CA GLY A 50 3.85 -5.78 -7.56
C GLY A 50 2.96 -5.23 -8.68
N ALA A 51 3.28 -5.61 -9.93
CA ALA A 51 2.50 -5.21 -11.10
C ALA A 51 1.16 -5.95 -11.11
N GLY A 52 0.05 -5.26 -10.81
CA GLY A 52 -1.29 -5.85 -10.72
C GLY A 52 -1.82 -6.01 -9.29
N GLY A 53 -1.04 -5.60 -8.30
CA GLY A 53 -1.53 -5.47 -6.94
C GLY A 53 -2.61 -4.39 -6.80
N SER A 54 -3.42 -4.50 -5.76
CA SER A 54 -4.56 -3.60 -5.52
C SER A 54 -4.78 -3.36 -4.04
N VAL A 55 -5.54 -2.31 -3.73
CA VAL A 55 -5.96 -1.97 -2.38
C VAL A 55 -7.42 -1.56 -2.42
N ASP A 56 -8.20 -2.08 -1.47
CA ASP A 56 -9.58 -1.71 -1.24
C ASP A 56 -9.66 -0.88 0.04
N VAL A 57 -10.25 0.33 -0.06
CA VAL A 57 -10.25 1.34 1.01
C VAL A 57 -11.65 1.93 1.12
N ASP A 58 -12.28 1.80 2.29
CA ASP A 58 -13.59 2.40 2.58
C ASP A 58 -13.45 3.88 2.99
N ASP A 59 -12.97 4.68 2.05
CA ASP A 59 -12.92 6.14 2.18
C ASP A 59 -13.19 6.80 0.82
N PRO A 60 -14.31 7.55 0.67
CA PRO A 60 -14.65 8.19 -0.60
C PRO A 60 -13.64 9.28 -1.03
N PHE A 61 -12.75 9.70 -0.13
CA PHE A 61 -11.70 10.68 -0.40
C PHE A 61 -10.31 10.05 -0.51
N ALA A 62 -10.20 8.73 -0.52
CA ALA A 62 -8.93 8.04 -0.66
C ALA A 62 -8.24 8.43 -1.98
N ILE A 63 -6.94 8.69 -1.89
CA ILE A 63 -6.06 8.89 -3.03
C ILE A 63 -5.17 7.65 -3.14
N VAL A 64 -5.25 6.94 -4.26
CA VAL A 64 -4.42 5.76 -4.55
C VAL A 64 -3.54 6.08 -5.76
N VAL A 65 -2.22 5.96 -5.59
CA VAL A 65 -1.24 6.27 -6.64
C VAL A 65 -0.25 5.13 -6.75
N GLU A 66 0.03 4.71 -7.98
CA GLU A 66 1.18 3.85 -8.25
C GLU A 66 2.47 4.60 -7.94
N GLU A 67 3.26 4.07 -7.02
CA GLU A 67 4.54 4.66 -6.63
C GLU A 67 5.67 3.67 -6.88
N ARG A 68 6.67 4.11 -7.64
CA ARG A 68 7.92 3.35 -7.81
C ARG A 68 8.78 3.63 -6.59
N GLY A 69 9.06 2.60 -5.81
CA GLY A 69 9.89 2.68 -4.61
C GLY A 69 11.25 3.29 -4.93
N PHE A 70 11.80 4.02 -3.96
CA PHE A 70 13.05 4.78 -4.04
C PHE A 70 14.19 4.01 -4.73
N ALA A 71 14.74 4.63 -5.79
CA ALA A 71 15.96 4.21 -6.48
C ALA A 71 17.23 4.59 -5.69
#